data_AF-A0A183F9M3-F1
#
_entry.id   AF-A0A183F9M3-F1
#
_cell.length_a   1.000
_cell.length_b   1.000
_cell.length_c   1.000
_cell.angle_alpha   90.00
_cell.angle_beta   90.00
_cell.angle_gamma   90.00
#
_symmetry.space_group_name_H-M   'P 1'
#
loop_
_entity.id
_entity.type
_entity.pdbx_description
1 polymer ?
#
loop_
_entity_poly.entity_id
_entity_poly.type
_entity_poly.pdbx_seq_one_letter_code
_entity_poly.pdbx_strand_id
1 'polypeptide(L)'
;MRAGCTETIAKASSLFADHVKSKRPLHPDLRLCIFTSVLRNGGEEQYNQLLNIYETAGFPEVERNCITALAQTQDRNLLQRLFKYSIQDLS
;
A
#
# COMPACT_ATOMS: atom_id res chain seq x y z
N MET A 1 5.58 -0.62 12.73
CA MET A 1 6.50 -1.60 13.35
C MET A 1 7.94 -1.14 13.15
N ARG A 2 8.72 -1.06 14.24
CA ARG A 2 10.18 -0.78 14.25
C ARG A 2 10.92 -2.05 14.74
N ALA A 3 10.68 -3.18 14.09
CA ALA A 3 11.40 -4.42 14.37
C ALA A 3 11.86 -5.01 13.03
N GLY A 4 13.16 -4.96 12.80
CA GLY A 4 13.82 -5.40 11.57
C GLY A 4 13.87 -6.92 11.45
N CYS A 5 12.74 -7.53 11.12
CA CYS A 5 12.72 -8.90 10.62
C CYS A 5 12.59 -8.83 9.10
N THR A 6 13.72 -8.93 8.40
CA THR A 6 13.77 -9.10 6.94
C THR A 6 12.82 -10.20 6.46
N GLU A 7 12.65 -11.26 7.26
CA GLU A 7 11.67 -12.33 7.02
C GLU A 7 10.22 -11.86 7.06
N THR A 8 9.86 -10.95 7.98
CA THR A 8 8.51 -10.39 8.06
C THR A 8 8.22 -9.48 6.87
N ILE A 9 9.21 -8.72 6.41
CA ILE A 9 9.08 -7.89 5.21
C ILE A 9 8.93 -8.78 3.98
N ALA A 10 9.76 -9.81 3.84
CA ALA A 10 9.65 -10.77 2.74
C ALA A 10 8.28 -11.47 2.71
N LYS A 11 7.78 -11.87 3.89
CA LYS A 11 6.46 -12.50 4.03
C LYS A 11 5.32 -11.53 3.74
N ALA A 12 5.43 -10.27 4.17
CA ALA A 12 4.48 -9.21 3.84
C ALA A 12 4.45 -8.95 2.32
N SER A 13 5.61 -8.85 1.66
CA SER A 13 5.70 -8.70 0.21
C SER A 13 5.12 -9.90 -0.53
N SER A 14 5.37 -11.13 -0.06
CA SER A 14 4.79 -12.34 -0.64
C SER A 14 3.26 -12.38 -0.50
N LEU A 15 2.73 -12.05 0.69
CA LEU A 15 1.29 -11.97 0.93
C LEU A 15 0.63 -10.85 0.10
N PHE A 16 1.32 -9.73 -0.09
CA PHE A 16 0.86 -8.65 -0.95
C PHE A 16 0.81 -9.09 -2.42
N ALA A 17 1.86 -9.74 -2.93
CA ALA A 17 1.88 -10.26 -4.28
C ALA A 17 0.79 -11.32 -4.52
N ASP A 18 0.54 -12.20 -3.55
CA ASP A 18 -0.56 -13.17 -3.60
C ASP A 18 -1.94 -12.47 -3.57
N HIS A 19 -2.08 -11.40 -2.77
CA HIS A 19 -3.28 -10.58 -2.76
C HIS A 19 -3.54 -9.90 -4.12
N VAL A 20 -2.51 -9.29 -4.72
CA VAL A 20 -2.57 -8.65 -6.04
C VAL A 20 -2.93 -9.67 -7.13
N LYS A 21 -2.29 -10.85 -7.10
CA LYS A 21 -2.45 -11.87 -8.14
C LYS A 21 -3.73 -12.69 -8.01
N SER A 22 -4.12 -13.05 -6.80
CA SER A 22 -5.22 -14.00 -6.54
C SER A 22 -6.45 -13.36 -5.91
N LYS A 23 -6.47 -12.05 -5.67
CA LYS A 23 -7.54 -11.31 -4.97
C LYS A 23 -7.94 -11.96 -3.63
N ARG A 24 -7.03 -12.73 -3.00
CA ARG A 24 -7.33 -13.41 -1.75
C ARG A 24 -7.60 -12.38 -0.65
N PRO A 25 -8.68 -12.50 0.13
CA PRO A 25 -8.98 -11.53 1.17
C PRO A 25 -7.88 -11.52 2.25
N LEU A 26 -7.20 -10.39 2.40
CA LEU A 26 -6.32 -10.14 3.55
C LEU A 26 -7.17 -9.77 4.77
N HIS A 27 -6.80 -10.27 5.94
CA HIS A 27 -7.44 -9.88 7.20
C HIS A 27 -7.34 -8.36 7.41
N PRO A 28 -8.43 -7.66 7.77
CA PRO A 28 -8.45 -6.20 7.87
C PRO A 28 -7.34 -5.63 8.77
N ASP A 29 -7.10 -6.22 9.95
CA ASP A 29 -6.01 -5.80 10.84
C ASP A 29 -4.60 -5.96 10.25
N LEU A 30 -4.39 -6.99 9.42
CA LEU A 30 -3.08 -7.26 8.83
C LEU A 30 -2.87 -6.49 7.54
N ARG A 31 -3.95 -6.09 6.85
CA ARG A 31 -3.91 -5.42 5.56
C ARG A 31 -3.11 -4.13 5.61
N LEU A 32 -3.43 -3.24 6.55
CA LEU A 32 -2.72 -1.98 6.72
C LEU A 32 -1.24 -2.23 7.05
N CYS A 33 -0.95 -3.17 7.94
CA CYS A 33 0.43 -3.49 8.32
C CYS A 33 1.24 -4.04 7.13
N ILE A 34 0.65 -4.91 6.32
CA ILE A 34 1.28 -5.48 5.12
C ILE A 34 1.54 -4.37 4.10
N PHE A 35 0.52 -3.59 3.74
CA PHE A 35 0.65 -2.51 2.76
C PHE A 35 1.71 -1.49 3.17
N THR A 36 1.69 -1.07 4.44
CA THR A 36 2.65 -0.11 4.98
C THR A 36 4.08 -0.67 4.96
N SER A 37 4.25 -1.95 5.27
CA SER A 37 5.56 -2.62 5.25
C SER A 37 6.11 -2.71 3.82
N VAL A 38 5.26 -3.03 2.86
CA VAL A 38 5.63 -3.13 1.44
C VAL A 38 5.96 -1.75 0.87
N LEU A 39 5.18 -0.72 1.16
CA LEU A 39 5.40 0.65 0.65
C LEU A 39 6.63 1.34 1.27
N ARG A 40 6.95 1.04 2.53
CA ARG A 40 8.14 1.59 3.19
C ARG A 40 9.45 1.01 2.65
N ASN A 41 9.43 -0.23 2.16
CA ASN A 41 10.63 -0.95 1.69
C ASN A 41 10.63 -1.16 0.17
N GLY A 42 9.50 -0.92 -0.49
CA GLY A 42 9.32 -1.04 -1.93
C GLY A 42 9.53 0.29 -2.65
N GLY A 43 9.29 0.27 -3.95
CA GLY A 43 9.42 1.44 -4.82
C GLY A 43 8.16 1.70 -5.62
N GLU A 44 8.35 2.28 -6.81
CA GLU A 44 7.26 2.70 -7.69
C GLU A 44 6.32 1.55 -8.10
N GLU A 45 6.85 0.34 -8.29
CA GLU A 45 6.03 -0.81 -8.69
C GLU A 45 4.97 -1.15 -7.64
N GLN A 46 5.36 -1.28 -6.37
CA GLN A 46 4.45 -1.59 -5.27
C GLN A 46 3.47 -0.43 -5.01
N TYR A 47 3.93 0.80 -5.21
CA TYR A 47 3.09 2.00 -5.14
C TYR A 47 1.97 1.96 -6.19
N ASN A 48 2.31 1.70 -7.46
CA ASN A 48 1.34 1.61 -8.55
C ASN A 48 0.35 0.45 -8.35
N GLN A 49 0.82 -0.70 -7.83
CA GLN A 49 -0.06 -1.82 -7.49
C GLN A 49 -1.08 -1.45 -6.39
N LEU A 50 -0.63 -0.75 -5.34
CA LEU A 50 -1.50 -0.33 -4.25
C LEU A 50 -2.47 0.78 -4.68
N LEU A 51 -2.03 1.69 -5.56
CA LEU A 51 -2.89 2.71 -6.16
C LEU A 51 -3.99 2.07 -7.02
N ASN A 52 -3.65 1.07 -7.83
CA ASN A 52 -4.66 0.32 -8.58
C ASN A 52 -5.66 -0.41 -7.64
N ILE A 53 -5.21 -0.94 -6.50
CA ILE A 53 -6.13 -1.50 -5.49
C ILE A 53 -7.04 -0.41 -4.93
N TYR A 54 -6.50 0.78 -4.64
CA TYR A 54 -7.31 1.92 -4.20
C TYR A 54 -8.42 2.26 -5.21
N GLU A 55 -8.08 2.38 -6.49
CA GLU A 55 -9.03 2.72 -7.56
C GLU A 55 -10.05 1.61 -7.86
N THR A 56 -9.74 0.34 -7.55
CA THR A 56 -10.60 -0.81 -7.87
C THR A 56 -11.30 -1.45 -6.67
N ALA A 57 -10.96 -1.05 -5.43
CA ALA A 57 -11.50 -1.68 -4.23
C ALA A 57 -13.01 -1.47 -4.08
N GLY A 58 -13.52 -0.26 -4.33
CA GLY A 58 -14.95 0.07 -4.20
C GLY A 58 -15.48 -0.02 -2.77
N PHE A 59 -14.60 -0.04 -1.77
CA PHE A 59 -14.95 -0.10 -0.35
C PHE A 59 -14.16 0.96 0.43
N PRO A 60 -14.82 1.89 1.14
CA PRO A 60 -14.18 3.04 1.79
C PRO A 60 -13.16 2.65 2.86
N GLU A 61 -13.38 1.54 3.56
CA GLU A 61 -12.42 1.02 4.53
C GLU A 61 -11.11 0.55 3.88
N VAL A 62 -11.18 0.00 2.67
CA VAL A 62 -10.01 -0.48 1.93
C VAL A 62 -9.26 0.69 1.32
N GLU A 63 -10.00 1.64 0.74
CA GLU A 63 -9.47 2.89 0.21
C GLU A 63 -8.68 3.66 1.28
N ARG A 64 -9.25 3.79 2.48
CA ARG A 64 -8.58 4.43 3.62
C ARG A 64 -7.27 3.73 4.00
N ASN A 65 -7.26 2.39 4.01
CA ASN A 65 -6.06 1.62 4.30
C ASN A 65 -4.99 1.81 3.21
N CYS A 66 -5.40 1.85 1.93
CA CYS A 66 -4.50 2.10 0.81
C CYS A 66 -3.88 3.50 0.87
N ILE A 67 -4.67 4.57 1.02
CA ILE A 67 -4.16 5.95 1.14
C ILE A 67 -3.19 6.06 2.32
N THR A 68 -3.58 5.49 3.47
CA THR A 68 -2.74 5.53 4.67
C THR A 68 -1.39 4.87 4.42
N ALA A 69 -1.35 3.75 3.69
CA ALA A 69 -0.09 3.07 3.34
C ALA A 69 0.70 3.77 2.22
N LEU A 70 0.04 4.34 1.21
CA LEU A 70 0.69 5.13 0.14
C LEU A 70 1.45 6.33 0.74
N ALA A 71 0.88 6.98 1.75
CA ALA A 71 1.52 8.09 2.47
C ALA A 71 2.75 7.69 3.30
N GLN A 72 3.03 6.39 3.44
CA GLN A 72 4.16 5.86 4.21
C GLN A 72 5.36 5.50 3.34
N THR A 73 5.29 5.75 2.03
CA THR A 73 6.43 5.59 1.13
C THR A 73 7.62 6.44 1.59
N GLN A 74 8.83 5.89 1.46
CA GLN A 74 10.07 6.64 1.73
C GLN A 74 10.52 7.48 0.53
N ASP A 75 9.94 7.22 -0.66
CA ASP A 75 10.28 7.96 -1.87
C ASP A 75 9.54 9.31 -1.91
N ARG A 76 10.33 10.39 -1.88
CA ARG A 76 9.80 11.76 -1.84
C ARG A 76 9.02 12.14 -3.11
N ASN A 77 9.41 11.61 -4.28
CA ASN A 77 8.72 11.89 -5.54
C ASN A 77 7.35 11.21 -5.55
N LEU A 78 7.27 9.95 -5.10
CA LEU A 78 6.00 9.24 -4.97
C LEU A 78 5.08 9.91 -3.95
N LEU A 79 5.64 10.40 -2.83
CA LEU A 79 4.87 11.16 -1.85
C LEU A 79 4.32 12.47 -2.46
N GLN A 80 5.13 13.22 -3.20
CA GLN A 80 4.66 14.42 -3.91
C GLN A 80 3.58 14.09 -4.95
N ARG A 81 3.71 12.96 -5.64
CA ARG A 81 2.69 12.48 -6.59
C ARG A 81 1.38 12.17 -5.88
N LEU A 82 1.43 11.52 -4.72
CA LEU A 82 0.24 11.28 -3.88
C LEU A 82 -0.44 12.59 -3.48
N PHE A 83 0.32 13.57 -2.98
CA PHE A 83 -0.24 14.87 -2.61
C PHE A 83 -0.90 15.59 -3.78
N LYS A 84 -0.27 15.58 -4.96
CA LYS A 84 -0.85 16.15 -6.18
C LYS A 84 -2.15 15.45 -6.57
N TYR A 85 -2.16 14.11 -6.51
CA TYR A 85 -3.34 13.30 -6.80
C TYR A 85 -4.49 13.66 -5.85
N SER A 86 -4.24 13.69 -4.54
CA SER A 86 -5.27 14.04 -3.54
C SER A 86 -5.83 15.45 -3.71
N ILE A 87 -5.03 16.42 -4.17
CA ILE A 87 -5.50 17.79 -4.40
C ILE A 87 -6.24 17.92 -5.73
N GLN A 88 -5.80 17.23 -6.79
CA GLN A 88 -6.47 17.26 -8.09
C GLN A 88 -7.84 16.56 -8.07
N ASP A 89 -7.99 15.51 -7.27
CA ASP A 89 -9.28 14.82 -7.10
C ASP A 89 -10.32 15.70 -6.36
N LEU A 90 -9.85 16.72 -5.62
CA LEU A 90 -10.67 17.72 -4.93
C LEU A 90 -11.05 18.93 -5.82
N SER A 91 -10.73 18.89 -7.12
CA SER A 91 -10.91 20.02 -8.06
C SER A 91 -12.09 19.85 -9.01
#